data_AF-A0A1J0I3R1-F1
#
_entry.id   AF-A0A1J0I3R1-F1
#
_cell.length_a   1.000
_cell.length_b   1.000
_cell.length_c   1.000
_cell.angle_alpha   90.00
_cell.angle_beta   90.00
_cell.angle_gamma   90.00
#
_symmetry.space_group_name_H-M   'P 1'
#
loop_
_entity.id
_entity.type
_entity.pdbx_description
1 polymer ?
#
loop_
_entity_poly.entity_id
_entity_poly.type
_entity_poly.pdbx_seq_one_letter_code
_entity_poly.pdbx_strand_id
1 'polypeptide(L)'
;TIYPGSAKCFDMMEEAREIVAEAKSYGLAVVLWSYPRGEGISKEGETAVDVIAYAAHIAALLGANIIKVKLPTKYLEREKIETENIESLSKRIEYVKRSCFAGK
;
A
#
# COMPACT_ATOMS: atom_id res chain seq x y z
N THR A 1 -9.26 2.31 -6.93
CA THR A 1 -8.96 1.72 -5.60
C THR A 1 -8.55 0.29 -5.80
N ILE A 2 -7.55 -0.19 -5.06
CA ILE A 2 -7.15 -1.60 -5.06
C ILE A 2 -7.24 -2.19 -3.66
N TYR A 3 -7.52 -3.49 -3.59
CA TYR A 3 -7.51 -4.26 -2.34
C TYR A 3 -6.47 -5.40 -2.41
N PRO A 4 -5.19 -5.16 -2.07
CA PRO A 4 -4.12 -6.16 -2.21
C PRO A 4 -4.28 -7.46 -1.41
N GLY A 5 -5.21 -7.51 -0.44
CA GLY A 5 -5.51 -8.71 0.33
C GLY A 5 -6.66 -9.57 -0.23
N SER A 6 -7.32 -9.12 -1.31
CA SER A 6 -8.47 -9.82 -1.90
C SER A 6 -8.03 -10.95 -2.82
N ALA A 7 -8.85 -12.00 -2.93
CA ALA A 7 -8.67 -13.03 -3.97
C ALA A 7 -8.65 -12.46 -5.40
N LYS A 8 -9.26 -11.28 -5.62
CA LYS A 8 -9.27 -10.56 -6.92
C LYS A 8 -8.19 -9.50 -7.04
N CYS A 9 -7.14 -9.56 -6.23
CA CYS A 9 -6.12 -8.51 -6.20
C CYS A 9 -5.46 -8.30 -7.57
N PHE A 10 -5.17 -9.36 -8.31
CA PHE A 10 -4.54 -9.27 -9.63
C PHE A 10 -5.44 -8.63 -10.67
N ASP A 11 -6.73 -8.97 -10.71
CA ASP A 11 -7.70 -8.34 -11.62
C ASP A 11 -7.74 -6.81 -11.39
N MET A 12 -7.82 -6.38 -10.12
CA MET A 12 -7.79 -4.96 -9.77
C MET A 12 -6.48 -4.27 -10.12
N MET A 13 -5.35 -4.98 -10.05
CA MET A 13 -4.05 -4.44 -10.44
C MET A 13 -3.94 -4.26 -11.95
N GLU A 14 -4.46 -5.20 -12.75
CA GLU A 14 -4.50 -5.07 -14.21
C GLU A 14 -5.40 -3.91 -14.65
N GLU A 15 -6.62 -3.80 -14.08
CA GLU A 15 -7.50 -2.65 -14.32
C GLU A 15 -6.81 -1.33 -13.94
N ALA A 16 -6.14 -1.30 -12.77
CA ALA A 16 -5.42 -0.11 -12.33
C ALA A 16 -4.26 0.24 -13.27
N ARG A 17 -3.54 -0.75 -13.81
CA ARG A 17 -2.43 -0.55 -14.76
C ARG A 17 -2.94 0.14 -16.03
N GLU A 18 -4.06 -0.30 -16.57
CA GLU A 18 -4.67 0.29 -17.77
C GLU A 18 -5.11 1.73 -17.52
N ILE A 19 -5.84 1.97 -16.43
CA ILE A 19 -6.29 3.31 -16.03
C ILE A 19 -5.09 4.26 -15.80
N VAL A 20 -4.02 3.78 -15.15
CA VAL A 20 -2.82 4.59 -14.92
C VAL A 20 -2.13 4.94 -16.23
N ALA A 21 -2.01 3.98 -17.15
CA ALA A 21 -1.39 4.20 -18.45
C ALA A 21 -2.17 5.24 -19.28
N GLU A 22 -3.50 5.14 -19.29
CA GLU A 22 -4.38 6.10 -19.94
C GLU A 22 -4.23 7.50 -19.32
N ALA A 23 -4.36 7.62 -17.99
CA ALA A 23 -4.21 8.89 -17.29
C ALA A 23 -2.86 9.57 -17.59
N LYS A 24 -1.77 8.79 -17.61
CA LYS A 24 -0.43 9.29 -17.96
C LYS A 24 -0.34 9.76 -19.41
N SER A 25 -1.03 9.10 -20.34
CA SER A 25 -1.07 9.53 -21.76
C SER A 25 -1.71 10.92 -21.93
N TYR A 26 -2.57 11.32 -20.99
CA TYR A 26 -3.19 12.65 -20.94
C TYR A 26 -2.50 13.63 -19.98
N GLY A 27 -1.36 13.26 -19.38
CA GLY A 27 -0.65 14.10 -18.41
C GLY A 27 -1.38 14.29 -17.08
N LEU A 28 -2.32 13.41 -16.74
CA LEU A 28 -3.09 13.47 -15.49
C LEU A 28 -2.36 12.76 -14.35
N ALA A 29 -2.41 13.37 -13.16
CA ALA A 29 -1.93 12.73 -11.94
C ALA A 29 -2.90 11.64 -11.47
N VAL A 30 -2.36 10.52 -11.01
CA VAL A 30 -3.14 9.40 -10.48
C VAL A 30 -3.06 9.36 -8.95
N VAL A 31 -4.23 9.35 -8.32
CA VAL A 31 -4.38 9.03 -6.90
C VAL A 31 -4.88 7.60 -6.78
N LEU A 32 -4.13 6.73 -6.09
CA LEU A 32 -4.53 5.35 -5.87
C LEU A 32 -4.77 5.09 -4.38
N TRP A 33 -5.99 4.66 -4.06
CA TRP A 33 -6.35 4.13 -2.76
C TRP A 33 -5.91 2.68 -2.70
N SER A 34 -4.95 2.38 -1.83
CA SER A 34 -4.44 1.02 -1.60
C SER A 34 -4.82 0.58 -0.19
N TYR A 35 -5.91 -0.18 -0.11
CA TYR A 35 -6.44 -0.64 1.17
C TYR A 35 -6.29 -2.15 1.25
N PRO A 36 -5.31 -2.67 1.99
CA PRO A 36 -5.20 -4.11 2.17
C PRO A 36 -6.43 -4.57 2.95
N ARG A 37 -7.30 -5.30 2.24
CA ARG A 37 -8.52 -5.96 2.73
C ARG A 37 -8.77 -7.18 1.86
N GLY A 38 -9.29 -8.24 2.46
CA GLY A 38 -9.76 -9.43 1.76
C GLY A 38 -9.40 -10.69 2.52
N GLU A 39 -9.66 -11.82 1.87
CA GLU A 39 -9.54 -13.17 2.44
C GLU A 39 -8.09 -13.55 2.80
N GLY A 40 -7.11 -12.87 2.20
CA GLY A 40 -5.67 -13.14 2.41
C GLY A 40 -5.05 -12.45 3.63
N ILE A 41 -5.82 -11.66 4.40
CA ILE A 41 -5.34 -10.96 5.59
C ILE A 41 -6.38 -10.96 6.72
N SER A 42 -5.92 -10.98 7.97
CA SER A 42 -6.80 -10.85 9.14
C SER A 42 -7.45 -9.45 9.25
N LYS A 43 -8.42 -9.31 10.16
CA LYS A 43 -9.09 -8.04 10.38
C LYS A 43 -8.14 -6.99 10.94
N GLU A 44 -7.27 -7.40 11.87
CA GLU A 44 -6.20 -6.63 12.46
C GLU A 44 -5.13 -6.29 11.40
N GLY A 45 -4.86 -7.27 10.52
CA GLY A 45 -3.99 -7.20 9.36
C GLY A 45 -4.32 -6.08 8.37
N GLU A 46 -5.60 -5.68 8.25
CA GLU A 46 -6.01 -4.52 7.43
C GLU A 46 -5.30 -3.21 7.82
N THR A 47 -4.69 -3.17 9.01
CA THR A 47 -3.96 -2.00 9.53
C THR A 47 -2.56 -2.32 10.05
N ALA A 48 -2.04 -3.51 9.77
CA ALA A 48 -0.67 -3.89 10.14
C ALA A 48 0.36 -3.06 9.35
N VAL A 49 1.47 -2.68 9.98
CA VAL A 49 2.46 -1.79 9.35
C VAL A 49 3.18 -2.45 8.16
N ASP A 50 3.49 -3.74 8.27
CA ASP A 50 4.08 -4.56 7.20
C ASP A 50 3.12 -4.70 6.00
N VAL A 51 1.85 -4.98 6.29
CA VAL A 51 0.82 -5.13 5.25
C VAL A 51 0.53 -3.81 4.54
N ILE A 52 0.42 -2.70 5.27
CA ILE A 52 0.25 -1.37 4.67
C ILE A 52 1.48 -0.98 3.84
N ALA A 53 2.68 -1.26 4.33
CA ALA A 53 3.91 -0.94 3.59
C ALA A 53 3.97 -1.69 2.25
N TYR A 54 3.60 -2.96 2.23
CA TYR A 54 3.54 -3.74 0.99
C TYR A 54 2.43 -3.25 0.05
N ALA A 55 1.25 -2.94 0.58
CA ALA A 55 0.15 -2.36 -0.20
C ALA A 55 0.51 -1.02 -0.82
N ALA A 56 1.27 -0.18 -0.10
CA ALA A 56 1.79 1.09 -0.62
C ALA A 56 2.85 0.85 -1.71
N HIS A 57 3.75 -0.12 -1.51
CA HIS A 57 4.74 -0.49 -2.52
C HIS A 57 4.10 -0.93 -3.84
N ILE A 58 3.06 -1.77 -3.80
CA ILE A 58 2.31 -2.18 -4.99
C ILE A 58 1.72 -0.96 -5.71
N ALA A 59 1.11 -0.03 -4.98
CA ALA A 59 0.55 1.19 -5.58
C ALA A 59 1.63 2.07 -6.25
N ALA A 60 2.83 2.12 -5.67
CA ALA A 60 3.98 2.80 -6.26
C ALA A 60 4.44 2.11 -7.56
N LEU A 61 4.51 0.78 -7.58
CA LEU A 61 4.85 -0.01 -8.78
C LEU A 61 3.81 0.16 -9.90
N LEU A 62 2.54 0.28 -9.56
CA LEU A 62 1.47 0.59 -10.52
C LEU A 62 1.57 2.03 -11.08
N GLY A 63 2.45 2.86 -10.52
CA GLY A 63 2.77 4.17 -11.05
C GLY A 63 1.85 5.29 -10.56
N ALA A 64 1.24 5.13 -9.39
CA ALA A 64 0.47 6.17 -8.73
C ALA A 64 1.36 7.37 -8.36
N ASN A 65 0.82 8.59 -8.47
CA ASN A 65 1.48 9.81 -8.01
C ASN A 65 1.22 10.08 -6.52
N ILE A 66 0.00 9.77 -6.07
CA ILE A 66 -0.40 9.91 -4.67
C ILE A 66 -1.00 8.59 -4.22
N ILE A 67 -0.49 8.05 -3.12
CA ILE A 67 -0.92 6.77 -2.56
C ILE A 67 -1.69 7.04 -1.27
N LYS A 68 -2.99 6.68 -1.24
CA LYS A 68 -3.83 6.80 -0.06
C LYS A 68 -3.93 5.44 0.65
N VAL A 69 -3.40 5.40 1.88
CA VAL A 69 -3.47 4.25 2.79
C VAL A 69 -4.15 4.61 4.11
N LYS A 70 -4.46 3.62 4.93
CA LYS A 70 -4.85 3.82 6.34
C LYS A 70 -3.63 4.16 7.21
N LEU A 71 -3.86 4.68 8.41
CA LEU A 71 -2.79 4.84 9.38
C LEU A 71 -2.35 3.45 9.89
N PRO A 72 -1.04 3.14 9.86
CA PRO A 72 -0.52 1.87 10.34
C PRO A 72 -0.54 1.78 11.87
N THR A 73 -0.98 0.63 12.37
CA THR A 73 -0.86 0.23 13.77
C THR A 73 0.49 -0.45 14.02
N LYS A 74 0.80 -0.75 15.28
CA LYS A 74 2.00 -1.51 15.67
C LYS A 74 1.89 -3.02 15.42
N TYR A 75 0.74 -3.49 14.96
CA TYR A 75 0.51 -4.91 14.69
C TYR A 75 1.30 -5.34 13.43
N LEU A 76 1.78 -6.57 13.44
CA LEU A 76 2.51 -7.21 12.35
C LEU A 76 1.76 -8.50 11.98
N GLU A 77 1.42 -8.65 10.71
CA GLU A 77 0.67 -9.82 10.24
C GLU A 77 1.61 -10.94 9.76
N ARG A 78 2.70 -10.58 9.07
CA ARG A 78 3.58 -11.53 8.38
C ARG A 78 5.06 -11.30 8.69
N GLU A 79 5.52 -10.06 8.67
CA GLU A 79 6.94 -9.75 8.79
C GLU A 79 7.37 -9.50 10.23
N LYS A 80 8.64 -9.77 10.52
CA LYS A 80 9.29 -9.31 11.75
C LYS A 80 10.01 -8.01 11.47
N ILE A 81 9.48 -6.92 12.01
CA ILE A 81 10.12 -5.61 12.00
C ILE A 81 10.61 -5.34 13.42
N GLU A 82 11.84 -4.84 13.56
CA GLU A 82 12.37 -4.42 14.86
C GLU A 82 11.45 -3.38 15.49
N THR A 83 11.08 -3.60 16.75
CA THR A 83 10.04 -2.81 17.45
C THR A 83 10.37 -1.32 17.49
N GLU A 84 11.65 -0.98 17.70
CA GLU A 84 12.14 0.40 17.71
C GLU A 84 11.83 1.17 16.42
N ASN A 85 11.69 0.48 15.28
CA ASN A 85 11.36 1.07 13.98
C ASN A 85 9.87 1.33 13.78
N ILE A 86 9.01 0.89 14.72
CA ILE A 86 7.55 1.00 14.59
C ILE A 86 6.85 1.48 15.86
N GLU A 87 7.57 1.88 16.90
CA GLU A 87 7.00 2.35 18.19
C GLU A 87 6.06 3.56 18.01
N SER A 88 6.56 4.64 17.40
CA SER A 88 5.75 5.84 17.16
C SER A 88 5.00 5.77 15.82
N LEU A 89 3.88 6.49 15.73
CA LEU A 89 3.15 6.61 14.47
C LEU A 89 4.04 7.23 13.37
N SER A 90 4.90 8.20 13.72
CA SER A 90 5.83 8.82 12.77
C SER A 90 6.81 7.81 12.18
N LYS A 91 7.40 6.93 13.00
CA LYS A 91 8.30 5.87 12.50
C LYS A 91 7.58 4.86 11.62
N ARG A 92 6.33 4.50 11.95
CA ARG A 92 5.51 3.63 11.07
C ARG A 92 5.20 4.30 9.73
N ILE A 93 4.89 5.59 9.73
CA ILE A 93 4.68 6.35 8.48
C ILE A 93 5.98 6.42 7.68
N GLU A 94 7.12 6.67 8.33
CA GLU A 94 8.44 6.67 7.68
C GLU A 94 8.74 5.31 7.05
N TYR A 95 8.47 4.22 7.75
CA TYR A 95 8.62 2.86 7.23
C TYR A 95 7.77 2.63 5.97
N VAL A 96 6.49 3.01 5.99
CA VAL A 96 5.60 2.91 4.82
C VAL A 96 6.08 3.81 3.67
N LYS A 97 6.58 5.02 3.94
CA LYS A 97 7.16 5.87 2.89
C LYS A 97 8.39 5.23 2.29
N ARG A 98 9.25 4.61 3.11
CA ARG A 98 10.48 3.95 2.66
C ARG A 98 10.19 2.78 1.73
N SER A 99 9.07 2.07 1.90
CA SER A 99 8.67 1.00 0.97
C SER A 99 8.31 1.54 -0.42
N CYS A 100 7.97 2.82 -0.56
CA CYS A 100 7.69 3.47 -1.83
C CYS A 100 8.99 4.07 -2.41
N PHE A 101 9.82 3.24 -3.05
CA PHE A 101 11.08 3.66 -3.69
C PHE A 101 12.03 4.46 -2.77
N ALA A 102 12.19 4.02 -1.52
CA ALA A 102 12.99 4.71 -0.49
C ALA A 102 12.49 6.14 -0.17
N GLY A 103 11.20 6.40 -0.38
CA GLY A 103 10.56 7.69 -0.11
C GLY A 103 10.78 8.74 -1.20
N LYS A 104 11.10 8.32 -2.43
CA LYS A 104 11.31 9.18 -3.61
C LYS A 104 10.09 9.22 -4.52
#